data_AF-A0A419H1U6-F1
#
_entry.id   AF-A0A419H1U6-F1
#
_cell.length_a   1.000
_cell.length_b   1.000
_cell.length_c   1.000
_cell.angle_alpha   90.00
_cell.angle_beta   90.00
_cell.angle_gamma   90.00
#
_symmetry.space_group_name_H-M   'P 1'
#
loop_
_entity.id
_entity.type
_entity.pdbx_description
1 polymer ?
#
loop_
_entity_poly.entity_id
_entity_poly.type
_entity_poly.pdbx_seq_one_letter_code
_entity_poly.pdbx_strand_id
1 'polypeptide(L)'
;VGQAVGLIFAKFAFNQGEINGFVATFFRVSSALLILYPIVHFTKHYVTPVKVFRANKKGLVFTIIGSFIGPYLGITFSLISISHAKIGIASTIMATVPILMLPLVRYYYKEKLSWISILGAFIAVGGIGMLFLA
;
A
#
# COMPACT_ATOMS: atom_id res chain seq x y z
N VAL A 1 -5.19 1.71 13.51
CA VAL A 1 -6.62 2.09 13.57
C VAL A 1 -7.14 2.61 12.23
N GLY A 2 -6.55 3.66 11.63
CA GLY A 2 -7.04 4.23 10.36
C GLY A 2 -7.15 3.25 9.18
N GLN A 3 -6.18 2.35 8.99
CA GLN A 3 -6.24 1.33 7.92
C GLN A 3 -7.37 0.31 8.12
N ALA A 4 -7.57 -0.18 9.34
CA ALA A 4 -8.62 -1.17 9.65
C ALA A 4 -10.03 -0.57 9.52
N VAL A 5 -10.23 0.65 10.04
CA VAL A 5 -11.50 1.38 9.93
C VAL A 5 -11.80 1.71 8.45
N GLY A 6 -10.79 2.14 7.69
CA GLY A 6 -10.93 2.39 6.25
C GLY A 6 -11.32 1.14 5.45
N LEU A 7 -10.80 -0.03 5.81
CA LEU A 7 -11.16 -1.30 5.17
C LEU A 7 -12.61 -1.72 5.48
N ILE A 8 -13.10 -1.48 6.70
CA ILE A 8 -14.50 -1.73 7.06
C ILE A 8 -15.42 -0.84 6.21
N PHE A 9 -15.14 0.47 6.13
CA PHE A 9 -15.92 1.38 5.28
C PHE A 9 -15.84 1.02 3.79
N ALA A 10 -14.67 0.59 3.31
CA ALA A 10 -14.52 0.12 1.93
C ALA A 10 -15.40 -1.12 1.66
N LYS A 11 -15.45 -2.08 2.59
CA LYS A 11 -16.31 -3.28 2.45
C LYS A 11 -17.80 -2.93 2.44
N PHE A 12 -18.24 -1.98 3.28
CA PHE A 12 -19.60 -1.46 3.22
C PHE A 12 -19.92 -0.79 1.87
N ALA A 13 -18.98 -0.04 1.30
CA ALA A 13 -19.15 0.58 -0.01
C ALA A 13 -19.23 -0.46 -1.15
N PHE A 14 -18.41 -1.52 -1.10
CA PHE A 14 -18.44 -2.60 -2.09
C PHE A 14 -19.68 -3.50 -2.00
N ASN A 15 -20.32 -3.62 -0.83
CA ASN A 15 -21.56 -4.40 -0.69
C ASN A 15 -22.81 -3.67 -1.19
N GLN A 16 -22.77 -2.33 -1.32
CA GLN A 16 -23.92 -1.54 -1.78
C GLN A 16 -23.90 -1.25 -3.29
N GLY A 17 -22.84 -1.64 -4.00
CA GLY A 17 -22.79 -1.61 -5.45
C GLY A 17 -21.57 -2.36 -5.98
N GLU A 18 -21.68 -2.95 -7.17
CA GLU A 18 -20.56 -3.57 -7.88
C GLU A 18 -19.57 -2.50 -8.37
N ILE A 19 -18.87 -1.86 -7.42
CA ILE A 19 -17.89 -0.83 -7.72
C ILE A 19 -16.63 -1.54 -8.22
N ASN A 20 -16.25 -1.27 -9.45
CA ASN A 20 -14.97 -1.70 -9.99
C ASN A 20 -13.83 -1.15 -9.11
N GLY A 21 -12.92 -2.01 -8.62
CA GLY A 21 -11.85 -1.61 -7.69
C GLY A 21 -10.92 -0.49 -8.19
N PHE A 22 -10.86 -0.27 -9.51
CA PHE A 22 -10.21 0.90 -10.10
C PHE A 22 -10.93 2.20 -9.76
N VAL A 23 -12.25 2.23 -9.87
CA VAL A 23 -13.09 3.39 -9.55
C VAL A 23 -12.98 3.70 -8.05
N ALA A 24 -13.04 2.69 -7.20
CA ALA A 24 -12.85 2.85 -5.76
C ALA A 24 -11.46 3.43 -5.42
N THR A 25 -10.40 2.99 -6.12
CA THR A 25 -9.05 3.53 -5.93
C THR A 25 -8.93 4.97 -6.42
N PHE A 26 -9.57 5.31 -7.54
CA PHE A 26 -9.61 6.67 -8.05
C PHE A 26 -10.27 7.64 -7.06
N PHE A 27 -11.44 7.28 -6.52
CA PHE A 27 -12.11 8.07 -5.50
C PHE A 27 -11.28 8.18 -4.22
N ARG A 28 -10.65 7.10 -3.77
CA ARG A 28 -9.75 7.11 -2.61
C ARG A 28 -8.59 8.09 -2.78
N VAL A 29 -7.88 8.06 -3.91
CA VAL A 29 -6.75 8.96 -4.17
C VAL A 29 -7.23 10.41 -4.34
N SER A 30 -8.36 10.62 -5.01
CA SER A 30 -8.95 11.95 -5.20
C SER A 30 -9.38 12.57 -3.86
N SER A 31 -10.07 11.80 -3.00
CA SER A 31 -10.45 12.24 -1.66
C SER A 31 -9.23 12.52 -0.79
N ALA A 32 -8.19 11.68 -0.87
CA ALA A 32 -6.94 11.93 -0.17
C ALA A 32 -6.29 13.23 -0.62
N LEU A 33 -6.26 13.52 -1.93
CA LEU A 33 -5.76 14.78 -2.47
C LEU A 33 -6.58 15.99 -1.98
N LEU A 34 -7.90 15.90 -2.00
CA LEU A 34 -8.78 16.99 -1.56
C LEU A 34 -8.62 17.32 -0.07
N ILE A 35 -8.31 16.32 0.77
CA ILE A 35 -8.11 16.52 2.21
C ILE A 35 -6.66 16.92 2.51
N LEU A 36 -5.67 16.26 1.90
CA LEU A 36 -4.26 16.55 2.13
C LEU A 36 -3.84 17.89 1.56
N TYR A 37 -4.39 18.33 0.42
CA TYR A 37 -4.03 19.60 -0.20
C TYR A 37 -4.22 20.81 0.73
N PRO A 38 -5.41 21.06 1.33
CA PRO A 38 -5.59 22.15 2.27
C PRO A 38 -4.77 21.97 3.55
N ILE A 39 -4.64 20.76 4.09
CA ILE A 39 -3.81 20.51 5.29
C ILE A 39 -2.36 20.91 5.02
N VAL A 40 -1.78 20.42 3.92
CA VAL A 40 -0.43 20.80 3.48
C VAL A 40 -0.37 22.30 3.23
N HIS A 41 -1.43 22.91 2.67
CA HIS A 41 -1.59 24.35 2.45
C HIS A 41 -1.77 25.17 3.75
N PHE A 42 -2.19 24.63 4.88
CA PHE A 42 -2.29 25.40 6.13
C PHE A 42 -1.05 25.23 7.02
N THR A 43 -0.37 24.09 6.96
CA THR A 43 0.79 23.78 7.83
C THR A 43 2.10 24.42 7.36
N LYS A 44 2.11 25.25 6.31
CA LYS A 44 3.32 25.95 5.80
C LYS A 44 4.54 25.09 5.46
N HIS A 45 4.41 23.76 5.44
CA HIS A 45 5.41 22.82 4.95
C HIS A 45 5.49 22.76 3.40
N TYR A 46 5.14 23.85 2.71
CA TYR A 46 5.39 24.03 1.28
C TYR A 46 6.82 24.47 0.99
N VAL A 47 7.79 24.08 1.82
CA VAL A 47 9.22 24.13 1.48
C VAL A 47 9.55 23.03 0.47
N THR A 48 8.78 23.08 -0.61
CA THR A 48 9.11 22.86 -2.00
C THR A 48 9.48 21.43 -2.41
N PRO A 49 8.50 20.52 -2.47
CA PRO A 49 8.60 19.39 -3.40
C PRO A 49 9.01 19.90 -4.80
N VAL A 50 8.48 21.04 -5.24
CA VAL A 50 8.85 21.63 -6.55
C VAL A 50 10.32 22.06 -6.64
N LYS A 51 10.96 22.71 -5.63
CA LYS A 51 12.41 23.00 -5.71
C LYS A 51 13.25 21.73 -5.56
N VAL A 52 12.85 20.79 -4.70
CA VAL A 52 13.58 19.52 -4.51
C VAL A 52 13.55 18.68 -5.79
N PHE A 53 12.41 18.59 -6.48
CA PHE A 53 12.29 17.90 -7.76
C PHE A 53 12.97 18.65 -8.91
N ARG A 54 13.00 19.99 -8.89
CA ARG A 54 13.71 20.78 -9.90
C ARG A 54 15.23 20.70 -9.74
N ALA A 55 15.72 20.62 -8.50
CA ALA A 55 17.13 20.39 -8.18
C ALA A 55 17.56 18.94 -8.42
N ASN A 56 16.64 17.98 -8.31
CA ASN A 56 16.96 16.55 -8.36
C ASN A 56 16.04 15.81 -9.35
N LYS A 57 16.24 16.04 -10.65
CA LYS A 57 15.48 15.39 -11.75
C LYS A 57 15.48 13.86 -11.62
N LYS A 58 16.57 13.27 -11.14
CA LYS A 58 16.64 11.82 -10.87
C LYS A 58 15.65 11.40 -9.78
N GLY A 59 15.53 12.16 -8.70
CA GLY A 59 14.56 11.91 -7.62
C GLY A 59 13.11 11.94 -8.13
N LEU A 60 12.77 12.88 -9.02
CA LEU A 60 11.46 12.94 -9.66
C LEU A 60 11.17 11.66 -10.46
N VAL A 61 12.13 11.21 -11.29
CA VAL A 61 12.00 9.99 -12.07
C VAL A 61 11.82 8.76 -11.17
N PHE A 62 12.60 8.63 -10.09
CA PHE A 62 12.44 7.54 -9.13
C PHE A 62 11.08 7.56 -8.41
N THR A 63 10.56 8.73 -8.05
CA THR A 63 9.22 8.84 -7.44
C THR A 63 8.11 8.47 -8.43
N ILE A 64 8.22 8.89 -9.70
CA ILE A 64 7.25 8.51 -10.74
C ILE A 64 7.28 7.01 -10.97
N ILE A 65 8.48 6.44 -11.17
CA ILE A 65 8.64 4.99 -11.37
C ILE A 65 8.14 4.22 -10.14
N GLY A 66 8.50 4.65 -8.93
CA GLY A 66 8.06 4.02 -7.69
C GLY A 66 6.55 4.10 -7.48
N SER A 67 5.91 5.21 -7.84
CA SER A 67 4.45 5.36 -7.76
C SER A 67 3.72 4.55 -8.83
N PHE A 68 4.34 4.38 -10.00
CA PHE A 68 3.78 3.55 -11.08
C PHE A 68 3.90 2.05 -10.75
N ILE A 69 5.08 1.60 -10.31
CA ILE A 69 5.32 0.20 -9.96
C ILE A 69 4.59 -0.19 -8.67
N GLY A 70 4.59 0.69 -7.66
CA GLY A 70 3.98 0.39 -6.36
C GLY A 70 2.45 0.46 -6.42
N PRO A 71 1.83 1.64 -6.24
CA PRO A 71 0.38 1.76 -6.20
C PRO A 71 -0.30 1.37 -7.51
N TYR A 72 0.15 1.84 -8.68
CA TYR A 72 -0.60 1.58 -9.91
C TYR A 72 -0.56 0.09 -10.34
N LEU A 73 0.63 -0.46 -10.59
CA LEU A 73 0.78 -1.87 -10.95
C LEU A 73 0.42 -2.79 -9.78
N GLY A 74 0.83 -2.48 -8.55
CA GLY A 74 0.51 -3.31 -7.39
C GLY A 74 -0.99 -3.43 -7.12
N ILE A 75 -1.75 -2.34 -7.18
CA ILE A 75 -3.21 -2.39 -7.01
C ILE A 75 -3.86 -3.12 -8.20
N THR A 76 -3.38 -2.88 -9.42
CA THR A 76 -3.89 -3.56 -10.63
C THR A 76 -3.70 -5.07 -10.53
N PHE A 77 -2.49 -5.54 -10.22
CA PHE A 77 -2.20 -6.97 -10.04
C PHE A 77 -2.94 -7.58 -8.86
N SER A 78 -3.12 -6.83 -7.77
CA SER A 78 -3.95 -7.28 -6.64
C SER A 78 -5.40 -7.49 -7.06
N LEU A 79 -5.97 -6.56 -7.83
CA LEU A 79 -7.35 -6.66 -8.30
C LEU A 79 -7.53 -7.80 -9.31
N ILE A 80 -6.57 -7.98 -10.22
CA ILE A 80 -6.54 -9.12 -11.16
C ILE A 80 -6.43 -10.44 -10.39
N SER A 81 -5.57 -10.52 -9.37
CA SER A 81 -5.42 -11.72 -8.54
C SER A 81 -6.71 -12.08 -7.81
N ILE A 82 -7.41 -11.09 -7.26
CA ILE A 82 -8.72 -11.29 -6.62
C ILE A 82 -9.79 -11.72 -7.65
N SER A 83 -9.71 -11.21 -8.88
CA SER A 83 -10.67 -11.54 -9.94
C SER A 83 -10.43 -12.91 -10.59
N HIS A 84 -9.23 -13.48 -10.50
CA HIS A 84 -8.86 -14.74 -11.18
C HIS A 84 -8.50 -15.88 -10.21
N ALA A 85 -8.26 -15.58 -8.93
CA ALA A 85 -8.01 -16.57 -7.89
C ALA A 85 -9.06 -16.49 -6.78
N LYS A 86 -9.25 -17.59 -6.03
CA LYS A 86 -10.10 -17.56 -4.84
C LYS A 86 -9.59 -16.47 -3.89
N ILE A 87 -10.50 -15.65 -3.38
CA ILE A 87 -10.21 -14.49 -2.51
C ILE A 87 -9.27 -14.86 -1.35
N GLY A 88 -9.46 -16.04 -0.74
CA GLY A 88 -8.59 -16.53 0.34
C GLY A 88 -7.14 -16.82 -0.09
N ILE A 89 -6.94 -17.34 -1.30
CA ILE A 89 -5.59 -17.63 -1.84
C ILE A 89 -4.88 -16.31 -2.17
N ALA A 90 -5.57 -15.41 -2.89
CA ALA A 90 -5.03 -14.09 -3.22
C ALA A 90 -4.65 -13.31 -1.94
N SER A 91 -5.53 -13.31 -0.94
CA SER A 91 -5.29 -12.59 0.32
C SER A 91 -4.12 -13.19 1.12
N THR A 92 -3.95 -14.50 1.11
CA THR A 92 -2.81 -15.17 1.76
C THR A 92 -1.49 -14.79 1.08
N ILE A 93 -1.45 -14.78 -0.25
CA ILE A 93 -0.27 -14.34 -1.01
C ILE A 93 0.05 -12.88 -0.68
N MET A 94 -0.96 -12.01 -0.68
CA MET A 94 -0.80 -10.59 -0.31
C MET A 94 -0.33 -10.40 1.14
N ALA A 95 -0.71 -11.30 2.05
CA ALA A 95 -0.26 -11.28 3.44
C ALA A 95 1.21 -11.69 3.62
N THR A 96 1.82 -12.38 2.65
CA THR A 96 3.25 -12.74 2.68
C THR A 96 4.19 -11.60 2.28
N VAL A 97 3.64 -10.47 1.80
CA VAL A 97 4.41 -9.28 1.40
C VAL A 97 5.42 -8.81 2.46
N PRO A 98 5.10 -8.75 3.78
CA PRO A 98 6.07 -8.36 4.81
C PRO A 98 7.28 -9.31 4.87
N ILE A 99 7.07 -10.62 4.69
CA ILE A 99 8.15 -11.61 4.68
C ILE A 99 9.03 -11.42 3.45
N LEU A 100 8.44 -11.22 2.28
CA LEU A 100 9.17 -10.93 1.03
C LEU A 100 9.97 -9.63 1.09
N MET A 101 9.46 -8.62 1.81
CA MET A 101 10.13 -7.33 1.99
C MET A 101 11.38 -7.42 2.88
N LEU A 102 11.42 -8.31 3.88
CA LEU A 102 12.57 -8.45 4.79
C LEU A 102 13.92 -8.66 4.08
N PRO A 103 14.11 -9.67 3.21
CA PRO A 103 15.39 -9.86 2.52
C PRO A 103 15.71 -8.70 1.58
N LEU A 104 14.70 -8.06 0.98
CA LEU A 104 14.88 -6.88 0.13
C LEU A 104 15.44 -5.69 0.93
N VAL A 105 14.90 -5.44 2.13
CA VAL A 105 15.39 -4.39 3.03
C VAL A 105 16.82 -4.67 3.48
N ARG A 106 17.14 -5.93 3.81
CA ARG A 106 18.51 -6.31 4.18
C ARG A 106 19.51 -6.11 3.04
N TYR A 107 19.13 -6.45 1.82
CA TYR A 107 20.05 -6.39 0.67
C TYR A 107 20.18 -4.98 0.09
N TYR A 108 19.05 -4.28 -0.08
CA TYR A 108 18.99 -2.98 -0.74
C TYR A 108 19.24 -1.81 0.23
N TYR A 109 18.60 -1.83 1.40
CA TYR A 109 18.76 -0.78 2.41
C TYR A 109 19.91 -1.08 3.40
N LYS A 110 20.51 -2.27 3.33
CA LYS A 110 21.63 -2.71 4.18
C LYS A 110 21.35 -2.61 5.69
N GLU A 111 20.08 -2.60 6.07
CA GLU A 111 19.68 -2.53 7.48
C GLU A 111 19.94 -3.87 8.18
N LYS A 112 20.42 -3.79 9.43
CA LYS A 112 20.61 -4.96 10.28
C LYS A 112 19.25 -5.41 10.82
N LEU A 113 18.69 -6.44 10.21
CA LEU A 113 17.50 -7.10 10.74
C LEU A 113 17.83 -7.81 12.05
N SER A 114 17.09 -7.47 13.10
CA SER A 114 17.12 -8.21 14.35
C SER A 114 16.38 -9.54 14.20
N TRP A 115 16.82 -10.59 14.91
CA TRP A 115 16.13 -11.88 15.00
C TRP A 115 14.66 -11.72 15.42
N ILE A 116 14.37 -10.70 16.21
CA ILE A 116 13.03 -10.34 16.68
C ILE A 116 12.12 -9.88 15.52
N SER A 117 12.67 -9.12 14.56
CA SER A 117 11.94 -8.67 13.37
C SER A 117 11.56 -9.83 12.46
N ILE A 118 12.45 -10.82 12.34
CA ILE A 118 12.20 -12.02 11.55
C ILE A 118 11.09 -12.86 12.20
N LEU A 119 11.22 -13.16 13.49
CA LEU A 119 10.19 -13.89 14.25
C LEU A 119 8.83 -13.18 14.22
N GLY A 120 8.81 -11.86 14.39
CA GLY A 120 7.59 -11.06 14.33
C GLY A 120 6.89 -11.14 12.98
N ALA A 121 7.64 -11.17 11.87
CA ALA A 121 7.05 -11.33 10.54
C ALA A 121 6.44 -12.72 10.33
N PHE A 122 7.10 -13.78 10.81
CA PHE A 122 6.54 -15.14 10.78
C PHE A 122 5.26 -15.25 11.62
N ILE A 123 5.24 -14.67 12.82
CA ILE A 123 4.06 -14.63 13.69
C ILE A 123 2.92 -13.85 13.02
N ALA A 124 3.20 -12.71 12.39
CA ALA A 124 2.20 -11.91 11.71
C ALA A 124 1.56 -12.67 10.53
N VAL A 125 2.36 -13.35 9.70
CA VAL A 125 1.83 -14.15 8.59
C VAL A 125 1.07 -15.38 9.08
N GLY A 126 1.56 -16.05 10.13
CA GLY A 126 0.85 -17.16 10.77
C GLY A 126 -0.52 -16.74 11.32
N GLY A 127 -0.60 -15.57 11.98
CA GLY A 127 -1.85 -15.01 12.49
C GLY A 127 -2.85 -14.68 11.38
N ILE A 128 -2.40 -14.14 10.25
CA ILE A 128 -3.27 -13.88 9.09
C ILE A 128 -3.76 -15.20 8.48
N GLY A 129 -2.89 -16.21 8.37
CA GLY A 129 -3.27 -17.54 7.90
C GLY A 129 -4.37 -18.17 8.75
N MET A 130 -4.29 -18.04 10.08
CA MET A 130 -5.36 -18.50 10.99
C MET A 130 -6.69 -17.76 10.79
N LEU A 131 -6.66 -16.45 10.55
CA LEU A 131 -7.87 -15.65 10.30
C LEU A 131 -8.63 -16.04 9.02
N PHE A 132 -7.97 -16.68 8.06
CA PHE A 132 -8.61 -17.17 6.82
C PHE A 132 -9.03 -18.64 6.89
N LEU A 133 -8.51 -19.40 7.86
CA LEU A 133 -8.89 -20.78 8.14
C LEU A 133 -10.11 -20.89 9.07
N ALA A 134 -10.38 -19.85 9.86
CA ALA A 134 -11.58 -19.68 10.69
C ALA A 134 -12.73 -19.05 9.90
#